data_AF-A0A382BSU6-F1
#
_entry.id   AF-A0A382BSU6-F1
#
_cell.length_a   1.000
_cell.length_b   1.000
_cell.length_c   1.000
_cell.angle_alpha   90.00
_cell.angle_beta   90.00
_cell.angle_gamma   90.00
#
_symmetry.space_group_name_H-M   'P 1'
#
loop_
_entity.id
_entity.type
_entity.pdbx_description
1 polymer ?
#
loop_
_entity_poly.entity_id
_entity_poly.type
_entity_poly.pdbx_seq_one_letter_code
_entity_poly.pdbx_strand_id
1 'polypeptide(L)'
;VDEVTSPADFQVRRGDEMLACSGDASPLGGVLEFAQEEGWRRIPTIDYRAIPSGIVEDEVVERWWNDFEAAWQPECDAIFLVLHGSMVSRNIRDVEGEILMRVRKLAGRDKPIFGV
;
A
#
# COMPACT_ATOMS: atom_id res chain seq x y z
N VAL A 1 -3.64 22.40 11.58
CA VAL A 1 -3.86 20.96 11.80
C VAL A 1 -2.68 20.55 12.64
N ASP A 2 -2.86 20.49 13.96
CA ASP A 2 -1.75 20.30 14.91
C ASP A 2 -1.56 18.83 15.28
N GLU A 3 -2.46 17.96 14.82
CA GLU A 3 -2.31 16.52 14.90
C GLU A 3 -1.44 15.99 13.78
N VAL A 4 -0.56 15.07 14.16
CA VAL A 4 0.38 14.38 13.28
C VAL A 4 0.19 12.89 13.51
N THR A 5 0.05 12.11 12.44
CA THR A 5 0.00 10.65 12.47
C THR A 5 1.42 10.10 12.34
N SER A 6 1.95 9.56 13.44
CA SER A 6 3.29 9.01 13.54
C SER A 6 3.33 7.54 13.15
N PRO A 7 4.53 6.94 12.96
CA PRO A 7 4.64 5.49 12.73
C PRO A 7 4.01 4.61 13.81
N ALA A 8 3.90 5.10 15.06
CA ALA A 8 3.29 4.33 16.15
C ALA A 8 1.76 4.20 16.00
N ASP A 9 1.14 5.06 15.19
CA ASP A 9 -0.31 5.07 14.97
C ASP A 9 -0.74 4.11 13.85
N PHE A 10 0.22 3.52 13.12
CA PHE A 10 -0.03 2.58 12.04
C PHE A 10 0.03 1.13 12.53
N GLN A 11 -1.02 0.38 12.22
CA GLN A 11 -0.95 -1.06 12.17
C GLN A 11 -0.28 -1.47 10.87
N VAL A 12 0.78 -2.27 10.97
CA VAL A 12 1.50 -2.79 9.81
C VAL A 12 1.29 -4.29 9.71
N ARG A 13 0.83 -4.75 8.54
CA ARG A 13 0.62 -6.18 8.24
C ARG A 13 1.54 -6.61 7.11
N ARG A 14 2.17 -7.78 7.27
CA ARG A 14 3.11 -8.35 6.30
C ARG A 14 2.76 -9.81 5.98
N GLY A 15 3.09 -10.25 4.77
CA GLY A 15 2.97 -11.66 4.38
C GLY A 15 1.58 -12.23 4.68
N ASP A 16 1.53 -13.30 5.46
CA ASP A 16 0.29 -14.00 5.83
C ASP A 16 -0.71 -13.12 6.59
N GLU A 17 -0.26 -12.13 7.37
CA GLU A 17 -1.16 -11.20 8.06
C GLU A 17 -1.94 -10.32 7.07
N MET A 18 -1.30 -9.98 5.95
CA MET A 18 -1.94 -9.23 4.87
C MET A 18 -2.95 -10.13 4.15
N LEU A 19 -2.56 -11.38 3.84
CA LEU A 19 -3.41 -12.37 3.18
C LEU A 19 -4.64 -12.76 4.02
N ALA A 20 -4.49 -12.76 5.36
CA ALA A 20 -5.57 -13.04 6.31
C ALA A 20 -6.72 -12.00 6.28
N CYS A 21 -6.57 -10.87 5.58
CA CYS A 21 -7.64 -9.91 5.38
C CYS A 21 -8.70 -10.38 4.36
N SER A 22 -8.44 -11.47 3.62
CA SER A 22 -9.35 -11.99 2.59
C SER A 22 -10.79 -12.15 3.10
N GLY A 23 -11.74 -11.52 2.41
CA GLY A 23 -13.17 -11.56 2.76
C GLY A 23 -13.59 -10.61 3.89
N ASP A 24 -12.69 -9.78 4.42
CA ASP A 24 -13.09 -8.68 5.31
C ASP A 24 -13.74 -7.52 4.53
N ALA A 25 -14.35 -6.58 5.25
CA ALA A 25 -15.06 -5.45 4.66
C ALA A 25 -14.13 -4.34 4.11
N SER A 26 -12.81 -4.55 4.08
CA SER A 26 -11.86 -3.58 3.54
C SER A 26 -11.64 -3.78 2.04
N PRO A 27 -11.18 -2.74 1.31
CA PRO A 27 -10.84 -2.90 -0.11
C PRO A 27 -9.76 -3.97 -0.34
N LEU A 28 -8.82 -4.13 0.59
CA LEU A 28 -7.83 -5.21 0.55
C LEU A 28 -8.50 -6.58 0.68
N GLY A 29 -9.45 -6.74 1.60
CA GLY A 29 -10.16 -8.00 1.79
C GLY A 29 -10.94 -8.43 0.55
N GLY A 30 -11.62 -7.48 -0.10
CA GLY A 30 -12.35 -7.72 -1.35
C GLY A 30 -11.45 -8.14 -2.51
N VAL A 31 -10.31 -7.46 -2.74
CA VAL A 31 -9.40 -7.86 -3.82
C VAL A 31 -8.73 -9.20 -3.54
N LEU A 32 -8.41 -9.51 -2.28
CA LEU A 32 -7.81 -10.79 -1.90
C LEU A 32 -8.79 -11.97 -2.04
N GLU A 33 -10.06 -11.75 -1.73
CA GLU A 33 -11.15 -12.72 -1.93
C GLU A 33 -11.33 -12.98 -3.43
N PHE A 34 -11.50 -11.93 -4.23
CA PHE A 34 -11.66 -12.05 -5.67
C PHE A 34 -10.45 -12.75 -6.33
N ALA A 35 -9.23 -12.35 -5.98
CA ALA A 35 -8.03 -12.98 -6.51
C ALA A 35 -7.92 -14.46 -6.13
N GLN A 36 -8.48 -14.86 -4.99
CA GLN A 36 -8.54 -16.28 -4.61
C GLN A 36 -9.54 -17.05 -5.47
N GLU A 37 -10.72 -16.50 -5.70
CA GLU A 37 -11.77 -17.11 -6.52
C GLU A 37 -11.31 -17.30 -7.98
N GLU A 38 -10.56 -16.33 -8.51
CA GLU A 38 -9.96 -16.40 -9.85
C GLU A 38 -8.67 -17.24 -9.92
N GLY A 39 -8.23 -17.81 -8.79
CA GLY A 39 -7.04 -18.67 -8.73
C GLY A 39 -5.71 -17.95 -8.98
N TRP A 40 -5.64 -16.64 -8.73
CA TRP A 40 -4.43 -15.86 -8.92
C TRP A 40 -3.40 -16.16 -7.82
N ARG A 41 -2.11 -16.16 -8.21
CA ARG A 41 -1.01 -16.14 -7.23
C ARG A 41 -0.89 -14.73 -6.65
N ARG A 42 -1.24 -14.58 -5.38
CA ARG A 42 -1.10 -13.34 -4.62
C ARG A 42 0.30 -13.24 -4.03
N ILE A 43 0.98 -12.11 -4.27
CA ILE A 43 2.30 -11.80 -3.70
C ILE A 43 2.11 -10.63 -2.74
N PRO A 44 2.00 -10.87 -1.42
CA PRO A 44 1.82 -9.79 -0.46
C PRO A 44 3.09 -8.94 -0.32
N THR A 45 2.93 -7.62 -0.25
CA THR A 45 4.01 -6.67 0.03
C THR A 45 3.86 -6.13 1.44
N ILE A 46 3.09 -5.05 1.60
CA ILE A 46 2.94 -4.32 2.85
C ILE A 46 1.58 -3.60 2.91
N ASP A 47 0.96 -3.61 4.09
CA ASP A 47 -0.29 -2.89 4.37
C ASP A 47 -0.13 -2.05 5.66
N TYR A 48 -0.27 -0.73 5.52
CA TYR A 48 -0.19 0.24 6.60
C TYR A 48 -1.58 0.86 6.79
N ARG A 49 -2.16 0.68 7.98
CA ARG A 49 -3.48 1.25 8.31
C ARG A 49 -3.42 2.08 9.58
N ALA A 50 -3.95 3.29 9.52
CA ALA A 50 -4.18 4.15 10.66
C ALA A 50 -5.61 4.69 10.63
N ILE A 51 -6.12 5.11 11.78
CA ILE A 51 -7.36 5.87 11.85
C ILE A 51 -7.08 7.26 11.22
N PRO A 52 -7.95 7.77 10.33
CA PRO A 52 -7.76 9.10 9.76
C PRO A 52 -7.68 10.17 10.85
N SER A 53 -6.63 11.00 10.80
CA SER A 53 -6.47 12.12 11.74
C SER A 53 -5.86 13.34 11.05
N GLY A 54 -4.55 13.52 11.21
CA GLY A 54 -3.79 14.68 10.77
C GLY A 54 -2.83 14.38 9.63
N ILE A 55 -1.83 15.25 9.48
CA ILE A 55 -0.78 15.04 8.49
C ILE A 55 0.10 13.86 8.90
N VAL A 56 0.51 13.06 7.93
CA VAL A 56 1.37 11.89 8.17
C VAL A 56 2.82 12.35 8.28
N GLU A 57 3.61 11.72 9.16
CA GLU A 57 5.05 11.95 9.14
C GLU A 57 5.69 11.38 7.88
N ASP A 58 6.64 12.11 7.27
CA ASP A 58 7.33 11.63 6.06
C ASP A 58 8.00 10.27 6.31
N GLU A 59 8.43 10.01 7.54
CA GLU A 59 8.99 8.72 7.95
C GLU A 59 8.03 7.54 7.68
N VAL A 60 6.72 7.72 7.80
CA VAL A 60 5.75 6.66 7.48
C VAL A 60 5.80 6.34 5.98
N VAL A 61 5.84 7.38 5.14
CA VAL A 61 5.91 7.23 3.68
C VAL A 61 7.20 6.49 3.28
N GLU A 62 8.33 6.89 3.86
CA GLU A 62 9.61 6.26 3.58
C GLU A 62 9.69 4.82 4.12
N ARG A 63 9.15 4.54 5.32
CA ARG A 63 9.07 3.17 5.85
C ARG A 63 8.20 2.27 4.97
N TRP A 64 7.03 2.75 4.56
CA TRP A 64 6.15 2.02 3.64
C TRP A 64 6.86 1.72 2.33
N TRP A 65 7.56 2.72 1.75
CA TRP A 65 8.30 2.55 0.50
C TRP A 65 9.41 1.50 0.63
N ASN A 66 10.21 1.56 1.68
CA ASN A 66 11.31 0.62 1.90
C ASN A 66 10.79 -0.82 2.08
N ASP A 67 9.69 -1.00 2.81
CA ASP A 67 9.08 -2.31 3.00
C ASP A 67 8.47 -2.85 1.70
N PHE A 68 7.82 -2.00 0.91
CA PHE A 68 7.31 -2.37 -0.41
C PHE A 68 8.44 -2.78 -1.36
N GLU A 69 9.51 -1.99 -1.44
CA GLU A 69 10.67 -2.26 -2.30
C GLU A 69 11.39 -3.55 -1.89
N ALA A 70 11.52 -3.81 -0.59
CA ALA A 70 12.13 -5.05 -0.08
C ALA A 70 11.30 -6.31 -0.40
N ALA A 71 9.98 -6.19 -0.48
CA ALA A 71 9.07 -7.29 -0.80
C ALA A 71 8.78 -7.44 -2.31
N TRP A 72 9.30 -6.53 -3.14
CA TRP A 72 9.04 -6.49 -4.58
C TRP A 72 9.50 -7.76 -5.29
N GLN A 73 8.62 -8.30 -6.14
CA GLN A 73 8.89 -9.46 -6.98
C GLN A 73 8.70 -9.08 -8.46
N PRO A 74 9.80 -8.95 -9.24
CA PRO A 74 9.74 -8.47 -10.61
C PRO A 74 9.00 -9.40 -11.57
N GLU A 75 8.76 -10.66 -11.18
CA GLU A 75 8.01 -11.66 -11.93
C GLU A 75 6.48 -11.50 -11.88
N CYS A 76 5.95 -10.55 -11.11
CA CYS A 76 4.51 -10.33 -11.07
C CYS A 76 3.98 -9.75 -12.40
N ASP A 77 2.77 -10.17 -12.79
CA ASP A 77 2.12 -9.69 -14.02
C ASP A 77 1.46 -8.32 -13.84
N ALA A 78 1.05 -7.98 -12.62
CA ALA A 78 0.34 -6.74 -12.29
C ALA A 78 0.61 -6.31 -10.85
N ILE A 79 0.34 -5.04 -10.56
CA ILE A 79 0.38 -4.47 -9.22
C ILE A 79 -1.01 -3.94 -8.89
N PHE A 80 -1.53 -4.25 -7.71
CA PHE A 80 -2.74 -3.67 -7.17
C PHE A 80 -2.42 -2.99 -5.84
N LEU A 81 -2.71 -1.69 -5.74
CA LEU A 81 -2.46 -0.89 -4.55
C LEU A 81 -3.78 -0.41 -3.96
N VAL A 82 -3.97 -0.62 -2.66
CA VAL A 82 -5.02 0.07 -1.90
C VAL A 82 -4.37 1.31 -1.31
N LEU A 83 -4.74 2.49 -1.82
CA LEU A 83 -4.21 3.76 -1.36
C LEU A 83 -5.30 4.54 -0.61
N HIS A 84 -4.91 5.51 0.20
CA HIS A 84 -5.88 6.32 0.94
C HIS A 84 -6.66 7.26 0.01
N GLY A 85 -5.99 7.79 -1.02
CA GLY A 85 -6.54 8.71 -2.02
C GLY A 85 -6.51 10.19 -1.63
N SER A 86 -6.01 10.51 -0.43
CA SER A 86 -5.91 11.90 0.05
C SER A 86 -4.85 12.06 1.16
N MET A 87 -3.86 11.16 1.21
CA MET A 87 -2.82 11.22 2.20
C MET A 87 -1.89 12.39 1.92
N VAL A 88 -1.60 13.15 2.97
CA VAL A 88 -0.63 14.25 2.94
C VAL A 88 0.39 14.01 4.03
N SER A 89 1.66 14.24 3.71
CA SER A 89 2.72 14.27 4.71
C SER A 89 3.23 15.70 4.90
N ARG A 90 4.17 15.91 5.84
CA ARG A 90 4.75 17.24 6.10
C ARG A 90 5.36 17.86 4.84
N ASN A 91 6.09 17.06 4.05
CA ASN A 91 6.81 17.54 2.87
C ASN A 91 6.21 17.08 1.53
N ILE A 92 5.23 16.16 1.54
CA ILE A 92 4.64 15.58 0.33
C ILE A 92 3.13 15.84 0.35
N ARG A 93 2.65 16.71 -0.55
CA ARG A 93 1.22 17.09 -0.63
C ARG A 93 0.36 16.08 -1.38
N ASP A 94 0.96 15.25 -2.21
CA ASP A 94 0.32 14.19 -2.99
C ASP A 94 1.13 12.91 -2.76
N VAL A 95 0.86 12.24 -1.64
CA VAL A 95 1.64 11.07 -1.25
C VAL A 95 1.36 9.89 -2.16
N GLU A 96 0.12 9.73 -2.60
CA GLU A 96 -0.27 8.70 -3.57
C GLU A 96 0.45 8.89 -4.90
N GLY A 97 0.52 10.11 -5.43
CA GLY A 97 1.27 10.43 -6.64
C GLY A 97 2.77 10.10 -6.50
N GLU A 98 3.37 10.45 -5.35
CA GLU A 98 4.76 10.10 -5.05
C GLU A 98 4.98 8.58 -5.03
N ILE A 99 4.13 7.83 -4.31
CA ILE A 99 4.19 6.36 -4.26
C ILE A 99 4.04 5.77 -5.67
N LEU A 100 3.04 6.19 -6.44
CA LEU A 100 2.80 5.69 -7.79
C LEU A 100 3.97 5.98 -8.73
N MET A 101 4.60 7.14 -8.61
CA MET A 101 5.81 7.47 -9.36
C MET A 101 6.96 6.51 -9.02
N ARG A 102 7.21 6.26 -7.73
CA ARG A 102 8.27 5.33 -7.29
C ARG A 102 7.98 3.90 -7.74
N VAL A 103 6.74 3.42 -7.57
CA VAL A 103 6.31 2.09 -8.04
C VAL A 103 6.46 1.97 -9.56
N ARG A 104 6.05 2.99 -10.34
CA ARG A 104 6.22 2.98 -11.80
C ARG A 104 7.69 2.91 -12.21
N LYS A 105 8.58 3.61 -11.50
CA LYS A 105 10.03 3.55 -11.76
C LYS A 105 10.58 2.15 -11.47
N LEU A 106 10.11 1.49 -10.41
CA LEU A 106 10.53 0.14 -10.04
C LEU A 106 9.96 -0.94 -10.98
N ALA A 107 8.68 -0.84 -11.35
CA ALA A 107 7.96 -1.85 -12.11
C ALA A 107 8.23 -1.81 -13.62
N GLY A 108 8.77 -0.71 -14.15
CA GLY A 108 8.91 -0.47 -15.58
C GLY A 108 7.62 0.05 -16.21
N ARG A 109 7.61 0.31 -17.53
CA ARG A 109 6.47 0.97 -18.22
C ARG A 109 5.32 0.03 -18.56
N ASP A 110 5.60 -1.26 -18.69
CA ASP A 110 4.66 -2.21 -19.30
C ASP A 110 3.78 -2.91 -18.25
N LYS A 111 4.24 -3.00 -16.99
CA LYS A 111 3.45 -3.61 -15.92
C LYS A 111 2.23 -2.74 -15.59
N PRO A 112 1.00 -3.28 -15.65
CA PRO A 112 -0.18 -2.55 -15.23
C PRO A 112 -0.16 -2.31 -13.72
N ILE A 113 -0.60 -1.13 -13.31
CA ILE A 113 -0.78 -0.72 -11.92
C ILE A 113 -2.25 -0.34 -11.77
N PHE A 114 -2.95 -1.06 -10.91
CA PHE A 114 -4.33 -0.83 -10.53
C PHE A 114 -4.39 -0.35 -9.08
N GLY A 115 -5.53 0.20 -8.70
CA GLY A 115 -5.77 0.53 -7.31
C GLY A 115 -7.15 1.09 -7.08
N VAL A 116 -7.42 1.30 -5.79
CA VAL A 116 -8.61 1.93 -5.23
C VAL A 116 -8.20 2.95 -4.19
#